data_AF-A0AAU9R2B5-F1
#
_entry.id   AF-A0AAU9R2B5-F1
#
_cell.length_a   1.000
_cell.length_b   1.000
_cell.length_c   1.000
_cell.angle_alpha   90.00
_cell.angle_beta   90.00
_cell.angle_gamma   90.00
#
_symmetry.space_group_name_H-M   'P 1'
#
loop_
_entity.id
_entity.type
_entity.pdbx_description
1 polymer ?
#
loop_
_entity_poly.entity_id
_entity_poly.type
_entity_poly.pdbx_seq_one_letter_code
_entity_poly.pdbx_strand_id
1 'polypeptide(L)'
;MSEYMSISKAAVYLNVAKSTLRNWEAEGLITPLRTASNQRRYTKEMLDEVLQGNMKAAKPKKLLTIGYCRVSSGHQKEDLQRQKDVVSRYCEVNGYQFKIIQDVGSGLNYKKKGLTALINMICKKQCERVVVNYQDRLVRFGFEMIETICQANDVELVVINQTDNVDPNSELVEDVLSIITVFSAKLYGKRSHQNARVIQESKKLFSQADSEKDSAQDS
;
A
#
# COMPACT_ATOMS: atom_id res chain seq x y z
N MET A 1 -36.68 -18.83 -16.60
CA MET A 1 -37.29 -18.43 -15.32
C MET A 1 -36.37 -18.91 -14.21
N SER A 2 -35.74 -18.01 -13.46
CA SER A 2 -34.83 -18.38 -12.38
C SER A 2 -35.62 -19.00 -11.23
N GLU A 3 -35.42 -20.29 -10.97
CA GLU A 3 -36.07 -20.99 -9.86
C GLU A 3 -35.39 -20.61 -8.55
N TYR A 4 -36.17 -20.08 -7.59
CA TYR A 4 -35.67 -19.67 -6.27
C TYR A 4 -36.01 -20.72 -5.21
N MET A 5 -34.98 -21.23 -4.54
CA MET A 5 -35.06 -22.25 -3.51
C MET A 5 -34.95 -21.64 -2.11
N SER A 6 -35.73 -22.14 -1.15
CA SER A 6 -35.58 -21.79 0.26
C SER A 6 -34.33 -22.47 0.85
N ILE A 7 -33.86 -22.01 2.03
CA ILE A 7 -32.71 -22.64 2.71
C ILE A 7 -32.90 -24.14 2.95
N SER A 8 -34.13 -24.60 3.20
CA SER A 8 -34.42 -26.02 3.37
C SER A 8 -34.25 -26.79 2.06
N LYS A 9 -34.75 -26.24 0.94
CA LYS A 9 -34.61 -26.86 -0.38
C LYS A 9 -33.14 -26.84 -0.84
N ALA A 10 -32.42 -25.74 -0.61
CA ALA A 10 -31.01 -25.60 -0.93
C ALA A 10 -30.12 -26.57 -0.13
N ALA A 11 -30.42 -26.77 1.16
CA ALA A 11 -29.70 -27.73 2.01
C ALA A 11 -29.84 -29.17 1.49
N VAL A 12 -31.06 -29.55 1.07
CA VAL A 12 -31.32 -30.86 0.46
C VAL A 12 -30.61 -30.99 -0.88
N TYR A 13 -30.65 -29.94 -1.71
CA TYR A 13 -30.00 -29.93 -3.02
C TYR A 13 -28.49 -30.14 -2.95
N LEU A 14 -27.83 -29.47 -1.99
CA LEU A 14 -26.38 -29.55 -1.77
C LEU A 14 -25.96 -30.70 -0.86
N ASN A 15 -26.90 -31.46 -0.32
CA ASN A 15 -26.66 -32.51 0.68
C ASN A 15 -25.85 -32.03 1.91
N VAL A 16 -26.17 -30.84 2.43
CA VAL A 16 -25.52 -30.24 3.61
C VAL A 16 -26.53 -29.83 4.68
N ALA A 17 -26.05 -29.61 5.91
CA ALA A 17 -26.88 -29.06 6.96
C ALA A 17 -27.26 -27.59 6.68
N LYS A 18 -28.44 -27.17 7.14
CA LYS A 18 -28.88 -25.76 7.05
C LYS A 18 -27.93 -24.80 7.79
N SER A 19 -27.24 -25.28 8.82
CA SER A 19 -26.19 -24.54 9.54
C SER A 19 -25.00 -24.25 8.64
N THR A 20 -24.56 -25.20 7.82
CA THR A 20 -23.47 -25.03 6.85
C THR A 20 -23.74 -23.88 5.89
N LEU A 21 -24.96 -23.79 5.35
CA LEU A 21 -25.37 -22.67 4.49
C LEU A 21 -25.36 -21.31 5.21
N ARG A 22 -25.60 -21.27 6.52
CA ARG A 22 -25.52 -20.04 7.33
C ARG A 22 -24.06 -19.68 7.62
N ASN A 23 -23.22 -20.67 7.87
CA ASN A 23 -21.79 -20.47 8.09
C ASN A 23 -21.12 -19.96 6.82
N TRP A 24 -21.42 -20.55 5.66
CA TRP A 24 -20.94 -20.06 4.38
C TRP A 24 -21.44 -18.65 4.04
N GLU A 25 -22.65 -18.27 4.46
CA GLU A 25 -23.09 -16.87 4.36
C GLU A 25 -22.27 -15.96 5.28
N ALA A 26 -22.00 -16.39 6.52
CA ALA A 26 -21.21 -15.62 7.48
C ALA A 26 -19.74 -15.45 7.05
N GLU A 27 -19.17 -16.48 6.44
CA GLU A 27 -17.83 -16.49 5.83
C GLU A 27 -17.79 -15.76 4.48
N GLY A 28 -18.95 -15.37 3.94
CA GLY A 28 -19.06 -14.70 2.65
C GLY A 28 -18.83 -15.60 1.44
N LEU A 29 -18.88 -16.92 1.60
CA LEU A 29 -18.74 -17.90 0.51
C LEU A 29 -20.00 -18.01 -0.36
N ILE A 30 -21.17 -17.70 0.20
CA ILE A 30 -22.45 -17.67 -0.54
C ILE A 30 -23.31 -16.48 -0.09
N THR A 31 -23.89 -15.73 -1.03
CA THR A 31 -24.76 -14.57 -0.71
C THR A 31 -26.20 -14.81 -1.18
N PRO A 32 -27.10 -15.30 -0.32
CA PRO A 32 -28.50 -15.51 -0.70
C PRO A 32 -29.23 -14.19 -0.93
N LEU A 33 -30.19 -14.20 -1.87
CA LEU A 33 -31.16 -13.12 -2.00
C LEU A 33 -32.11 -13.13 -0.80
N ARG A 34 -32.62 -11.96 -0.44
CA ARG A 34 -33.55 -11.79 0.69
C ARG A 34 -34.89 -11.25 0.19
N THR A 35 -35.98 -11.84 0.67
CA THR A 35 -37.34 -11.31 0.47
C THR A 35 -37.57 -10.09 1.35
N ALA A 36 -38.66 -9.34 1.10
CA ALA A 36 -39.10 -8.26 2.00
C ALA A 36 -39.32 -8.76 3.46
N SER A 37 -39.65 -10.04 3.64
CA SER A 37 -39.75 -10.71 4.94
C SER A 37 -38.42 -11.27 5.48
N ASN A 38 -37.29 -10.82 4.92
CA ASN A 38 -35.93 -11.21 5.31
C ASN A 38 -35.63 -12.73 5.20
N GLN A 39 -36.37 -13.46 4.37
CA GLN A 39 -36.13 -14.88 4.13
C GLN A 39 -35.10 -15.09 3.02
N ARG A 40 -34.19 -16.04 3.23
CA ARG A 40 -33.16 -16.42 2.26
C ARG A 40 -33.76 -17.15 1.05
N ARG A 41 -33.29 -16.81 -0.14
CA ARG A 41 -33.60 -17.44 -1.42
C ARG A 41 -32.30 -17.66 -2.20
N TYR A 42 -32.11 -18.88 -2.68
CA TYR A 42 -30.95 -19.31 -3.46
C TYR A 42 -31.41 -19.61 -4.88
N THR A 43 -30.68 -19.17 -5.90
CA THR A 43 -30.93 -19.61 -7.28
C THR A 43 -30.26 -20.96 -7.50
N LYS A 44 -30.78 -21.75 -8.44
CA LYS A 44 -30.17 -23.03 -8.81
C LYS A 44 -28.71 -22.86 -9.27
N GLU A 45 -28.44 -21.82 -10.07
CA GLU A 45 -27.09 -21.44 -10.53
C GLU A 45 -26.10 -21.27 -9.37
N MET A 46 -26.49 -20.56 -8.30
CA MET A 46 -25.64 -20.39 -7.12
C MET A 46 -25.33 -21.72 -6.42
N LEU A 47 -26.28 -22.65 -6.39
CA LEU A 47 -26.07 -23.95 -5.77
C LEU A 47 -25.22 -24.86 -6.67
N ASP A 48 -25.40 -24.79 -7.98
CA ASP A 48 -24.58 -25.53 -8.95
C ASP A 48 -23.12 -25.07 -8.91
N GLU A 49 -22.85 -23.77 -8.77
CA GLU A 49 -21.49 -23.25 -8.58
C GLU A 49 -20.81 -23.82 -7.32
N VAL A 50 -21.56 -23.93 -6.21
CA VAL A 50 -21.06 -24.53 -4.96
C VAL A 50 -20.77 -26.02 -5.15
N LEU A 51 -21.65 -26.75 -5.86
CA LEU A 51 -21.49 -28.18 -6.11
C LEU A 51 -20.27 -28.49 -7.00
N GLN A 52 -19.96 -27.58 -7.92
CA GLN A 52 -18.79 -27.65 -8.80
C GLN A 52 -17.48 -27.24 -8.11
N GLY A 53 -17.50 -26.92 -6.81
CA GLY A 53 -16.32 -26.44 -6.07
C GLY A 53 -15.92 -25.01 -6.42
N ASN A 54 -16.70 -24.32 -7.24
CA ASN A 54 -16.49 -22.94 -7.66
C ASN A 54 -17.18 -21.98 -6.69
N MET A 55 -16.95 -22.16 -5.38
CA MET A 55 -17.42 -21.19 -4.38
C MET A 55 -16.65 -19.88 -4.57
N LYS A 56 -17.19 -19.01 -5.43
CA LYS A 56 -16.73 -17.64 -5.55
C LYS A 56 -17.13 -16.95 -4.26
N ALA A 57 -16.15 -16.66 -3.40
CA ALA A 57 -16.31 -15.70 -2.34
C ALA A 57 -17.14 -14.52 -2.88
N ALA A 58 -18.23 -14.21 -2.20
CA ALA A 58 -19.20 -13.18 -2.53
C ALA A 58 -18.48 -12.00 -3.16
N LYS A 59 -18.96 -11.59 -4.35
CA LYS A 59 -18.44 -10.50 -5.20
C LYS A 59 -17.41 -9.66 -4.45
N PRO A 60 -16.13 -9.66 -4.85
CA PRO A 60 -15.08 -8.99 -4.09
C PRO A 60 -15.61 -7.59 -3.77
N LYS A 61 -15.81 -7.33 -2.48
CA LYS A 61 -16.13 -6.01 -1.97
C LYS A 61 -15.14 -5.10 -2.66
N LYS A 62 -15.55 -4.25 -3.63
CA LYS A 62 -14.60 -3.46 -4.45
C LYS A 62 -13.59 -2.83 -3.51
N LEU A 63 -12.41 -3.43 -3.42
CA LEU A 63 -11.43 -3.02 -2.44
C LEU A 63 -10.80 -1.76 -3.01
N LEU A 64 -10.48 -0.83 -2.13
CA LEU A 64 -9.93 0.44 -2.57
C LEU A 64 -8.49 0.23 -3.02
N THR A 65 -8.11 0.89 -4.11
CA THR A 65 -6.70 1.12 -4.45
C THR A 65 -6.15 2.22 -3.53
N ILE A 66 -4.96 2.03 -2.96
CA ILE A 66 -4.33 3.03 -2.10
C ILE A 66 -3.16 3.66 -2.82
N GLY A 67 -3.26 4.96 -3.09
CA GLY A 67 -2.12 5.75 -3.54
C GLY A 67 -1.28 6.19 -2.35
N TYR A 68 0.03 5.94 -2.34
CA TYR A 68 0.93 6.43 -1.29
C TYR A 68 1.94 7.42 -1.87
N CYS A 69 1.97 8.62 -1.29
CA CYS A 69 2.85 9.71 -1.70
C CYS A 69 3.67 10.23 -0.51
N ARG A 70 4.93 10.60 -0.73
CA ARG A 70 5.84 11.02 0.34
C ARG A 70 6.86 12.05 -0.14
N VAL A 71 7.12 13.03 0.72
CA VAL A 71 8.25 13.95 0.61
C VAL A 71 9.04 13.97 1.91
N SER A 72 10.34 14.29 1.86
CA SER A 72 11.18 14.34 3.06
C SER A 72 10.94 15.57 3.92
N SER A 73 10.65 16.70 3.28
CA SER A 73 10.48 17.98 3.97
C SER A 73 9.13 18.63 3.67
N GLY A 74 8.58 19.33 4.67
CA GLY A 74 7.36 20.11 4.52
C GLY A 74 7.49 21.30 3.56
N HIS A 75 8.71 21.65 3.16
CA HIS A 75 8.95 22.66 2.13
C HIS A 75 8.65 22.13 0.71
N GLN A 76 8.60 20.82 0.51
CA GLN A 76 8.33 20.17 -0.77
C GLN A 76 6.83 19.93 -1.01
N LYS A 77 5.96 20.87 -0.61
CA LYS A 77 4.50 20.71 -0.76
C LYS A 77 4.05 20.61 -2.22
N GLU A 78 4.69 21.37 -3.10
CA GLU A 78 4.38 21.33 -4.53
C GLU A 78 4.73 19.99 -5.15
N ASP A 79 5.88 19.42 -4.78
CA ASP A 79 6.28 18.09 -5.23
C ASP A 79 5.31 17.02 -4.71
N LEU A 80 4.92 17.09 -3.44
CA LEU A 80 3.90 16.20 -2.89
C LEU A 80 2.58 16.30 -3.66
N GLN A 81 2.19 17.50 -4.09
CA GLN A 81 0.97 17.67 -4.90
C GLN A 81 1.12 17.05 -6.28
N ARG A 82 2.25 17.30 -6.98
CA ARG A 82 2.55 16.64 -8.27
C ARG A 82 2.50 15.13 -8.14
N GLN A 83 3.08 14.57 -7.08
CA GLN A 83 3.04 13.13 -6.84
C GLN A 83 1.60 12.60 -6.74
N LYS A 84 0.73 13.30 -6.01
CA LYS A 84 -0.68 12.90 -5.91
C LYS A 84 -1.41 13.00 -7.24
N ASP A 85 -1.16 14.04 -8.01
CA ASP A 85 -1.82 14.26 -9.29
C ASP A 85 -1.46 13.14 -10.27
N VAL A 86 -0.19 12.71 -10.28
CA VAL A 86 0.30 11.56 -11.04
C VAL A 86 -0.41 10.26 -10.62
N VAL A 87 -0.43 9.95 -9.31
CA VAL A 87 -1.08 8.74 -8.81
C VAL A 87 -2.59 8.76 -9.07
N SER A 88 -3.24 9.91 -8.87
CA SER A 88 -4.67 10.10 -9.12
C SER A 88 -5.00 9.83 -10.58
N ARG A 89 -4.26 10.47 -11.49
CA ARG A 89 -4.44 10.29 -12.93
C ARG A 89 -4.23 8.84 -13.36
N TYR A 90 -3.20 8.18 -12.81
CA TYR A 90 -2.98 6.76 -13.07
C TYR A 90 -4.18 5.91 -12.63
N CYS A 91 -4.73 6.18 -11.44
CA CYS A 91 -5.88 5.44 -10.93
C CYS A 91 -7.16 5.72 -11.73
N GLU A 92 -7.38 6.97 -12.15
CA GLU A 92 -8.52 7.39 -12.97
C GLU A 92 -8.52 6.74 -14.36
N VAL A 93 -7.37 6.74 -15.04
CA VAL A 93 -7.21 6.13 -16.37
C VAL A 93 -7.49 4.63 -16.33
N ASN A 94 -7.13 3.97 -15.23
CA ASN A 94 -7.39 2.54 -15.04
C ASN A 94 -8.78 2.24 -14.41
N GLY A 95 -9.59 3.27 -14.12
CA GLY A 95 -10.94 3.10 -13.57
C GLY A 95 -10.97 2.59 -12.13
N TYR A 96 -9.90 2.77 -11.37
CA TYR A 96 -9.80 2.31 -9.99
C TYR A 96 -10.53 3.26 -9.03
N GLN A 97 -11.21 2.70 -8.03
CA GLN A 97 -11.64 3.49 -6.87
C GLN A 97 -10.46 3.59 -5.90
N PHE A 98 -9.99 4.81 -5.65
CA PHE A 98 -8.76 5.01 -4.89
C PHE A 98 -8.89 5.96 -3.71
N LYS A 99 -7.95 5.82 -2.77
CA LYS A 99 -7.72 6.75 -1.67
C LYS A 99 -6.24 7.09 -1.60
N ILE A 100 -5.92 8.36 -1.46
CA ILE A 100 -4.53 8.81 -1.29
C ILE A 100 -4.19 8.91 0.20
N ILE A 101 -3.04 8.34 0.55
CA ILE A 101 -2.35 8.51 1.82
C ILE A 101 -1.05 9.29 1.54
N GLN A 102 -0.77 10.28 2.37
CA GLN A 102 0.43 11.09 2.25
C GLN A 102 1.22 11.08 3.55
N ASP A 103 2.53 11.25 3.45
CA ASP A 103 3.40 11.50 4.59
C ASP A 103 4.45 12.57 4.27
N VAL A 104 4.89 13.27 5.33
CA VAL A 104 6.04 14.17 5.30
C VAL A 104 7.09 13.60 6.26
N GLY A 105 8.28 13.34 5.74
CA GLY A 105 9.42 12.82 6.49
C GLY A 105 10.27 11.85 5.68
N SER A 106 11.51 11.64 6.17
CA SER A 106 12.51 10.74 5.57
C SER A 106 11.96 9.34 5.25
N GLY A 107 12.50 8.75 4.18
CA GLY A 107 12.22 7.37 3.75
C GLY A 107 12.70 6.32 4.77
N LEU A 108 13.56 6.69 5.71
CA LEU A 108 14.07 5.85 6.80
C LEU A 108 13.17 5.83 8.03
N ASN A 109 12.19 6.73 8.12
CA ASN A 109 11.25 6.75 9.25
C ASN A 109 10.09 5.77 9.00
N TYR A 110 10.17 4.56 9.54
CA TYR A 110 9.09 3.56 9.39
C TYR A 110 7.87 3.80 10.32
N LYS A 111 7.91 4.81 11.21
CA LYS A 111 6.84 5.12 12.17
C LYS A 111 5.88 6.21 11.70
N LYS A 112 5.95 6.60 10.42
CA LYS A 112 5.07 7.60 9.84
C LYS A 112 3.62 7.13 9.89
N LYS A 113 2.69 8.06 10.15
CA LYS A 113 1.27 7.75 10.37
C LYS A 113 0.66 7.17 9.09
N GLY A 114 0.97 7.72 7.92
CA GLY A 114 0.48 7.23 6.63
C GLY A 114 1.00 5.82 6.32
N LEU A 115 2.31 5.59 6.43
CA LEU A 115 2.91 4.27 6.20
C LEU A 115 2.35 3.21 7.17
N THR A 116 2.19 3.54 8.45
CA THR A 116 1.60 2.64 9.44
C THR A 116 0.14 2.33 9.10
N ALA A 117 -0.63 3.33 8.65
CA ALA A 117 -2.01 3.13 8.20
C ALA A 117 -2.06 2.23 6.96
N LEU A 118 -1.19 2.45 5.98
CA LEU A 118 -1.07 1.64 4.77
C LEU A 118 -0.81 0.17 5.11
N ILE A 119 0.22 -0.12 5.92
CA ILE A 119 0.56 -1.49 6.35
C ILE A 119 -0.63 -2.14 7.07
N ASN A 120 -1.29 -1.41 7.97
CA ASN A 120 -2.48 -1.93 8.65
C ASN A 120 -3.64 -2.24 7.70
N MET A 121 -3.83 -1.44 6.63
CA MET A 121 -4.85 -1.71 5.62
C MET A 121 -4.51 -2.95 4.78
N ILE A 122 -3.23 -3.14 4.43
CA ILE A 122 -2.73 -4.33 3.74
C ILE A 122 -2.98 -5.58 4.58
N CYS A 123 -2.52 -5.59 5.84
CA CYS A 123 -2.69 -6.75 6.74
C CYS A 123 -4.16 -7.06 7.08
N LYS A 124 -5.06 -6.08 6.98
CA LYS A 124 -6.50 -6.28 7.18
C LYS A 124 -7.25 -6.63 5.88
N LYS A 125 -6.54 -6.81 4.76
CA LYS A 125 -7.09 -7.04 3.42
C LYS A 125 -8.17 -6.02 3.04
N GLN A 126 -7.91 -4.74 3.35
CA GLN A 126 -8.84 -3.62 3.09
C GLN A 126 -8.55 -2.90 1.77
N CYS A 127 -7.48 -3.26 1.08
CA CYS A 127 -7.10 -2.74 -0.22
C CYS A 127 -6.75 -3.89 -1.17
N GLU A 128 -6.99 -3.70 -2.46
CA GLU A 128 -6.58 -4.65 -3.52
C GLU A 128 -5.20 -4.29 -4.09
N ARG A 129 -4.87 -3.01 -4.07
CA ARG A 129 -3.71 -2.46 -4.76
C ARG A 129 -3.12 -1.30 -4.00
N VAL A 130 -1.81 -1.19 -4.04
CA VAL A 130 -1.04 -0.03 -3.58
C VAL A 130 -0.31 0.55 -4.78
N VAL A 131 -0.45 1.85 -5.00
CA VAL A 131 0.19 2.56 -6.11
C VAL A 131 1.15 3.59 -5.54
N VAL A 132 2.39 3.57 -6.01
CA VAL A 132 3.45 4.53 -5.66
C VAL A 132 4.11 5.07 -6.92
N ASN A 133 4.62 6.31 -6.86
CA ASN A 133 5.36 6.86 -7.99
C ASN A 133 6.67 6.13 -8.23
N TYR A 134 7.50 6.02 -7.19
CA TYR A 134 8.78 5.34 -7.20
C TYR A 134 8.95 4.49 -5.95
N GLN A 135 9.85 3.51 -6.00
CA GLN A 135 10.12 2.62 -4.86
C GLN A 135 10.57 3.38 -3.62
N ASP A 136 11.44 4.38 -3.79
CA ASP A 136 12.01 5.17 -2.69
C ASP A 136 10.98 6.10 -2.00
N ARG A 137 9.86 6.39 -2.66
CA ARG A 137 8.74 7.15 -2.07
C ARG A 137 8.04 6.34 -1.00
N LEU A 138 7.99 5.02 -1.15
CA LEU A 138 7.42 4.12 -0.14
C LEU A 138 8.33 4.03 1.08
N VAL A 139 9.56 3.56 0.87
CA VAL A 139 10.59 3.37 1.89
C VAL A 139 11.97 3.51 1.27
N ARG A 140 12.97 4.00 2.02
CA ARG A 140 14.34 4.09 1.50
C ARG A 140 15.03 2.73 1.41
N PHE A 141 14.77 1.86 2.38
CA PHE A 141 15.25 0.47 2.40
C PHE A 141 14.11 -0.47 2.79
N GLY A 142 14.21 -1.74 2.36
CA GLY A 142 13.23 -2.76 2.67
C GLY A 142 11.97 -2.70 1.80
N PHE A 143 12.09 -2.20 0.56
CA PHE A 143 10.98 -2.21 -0.40
C PHE A 143 10.52 -3.66 -0.66
N GLU A 144 11.46 -4.58 -0.84
CA GLU A 144 11.26 -6.01 -1.07
C GLU A 144 10.50 -6.67 0.10
N MET A 145 10.71 -6.17 1.33
CA MET A 145 9.96 -6.64 2.49
C MET A 145 8.49 -6.21 2.42
N ILE A 146 8.22 -4.97 2.01
CA ILE A 146 6.85 -4.49 1.82
C ILE A 146 6.18 -5.21 0.65
N GLU A 147 6.91 -5.43 -0.45
CA GLU A 147 6.45 -6.22 -1.58
C GLU A 147 6.05 -7.64 -1.16
N THR A 148 6.89 -8.31 -0.36
CA THR A 148 6.58 -9.64 0.19
C THR A 148 5.32 -9.62 1.07
N ILE A 149 5.13 -8.57 1.89
CA ILE A 149 3.92 -8.40 2.71
C ILE A 149 2.69 -8.21 1.83
N CYS A 150 2.78 -7.40 0.77
CA CYS A 150 1.69 -7.20 -0.20
C CYS A 150 1.31 -8.52 -0.87
N GLN A 151 2.30 -9.26 -1.38
CA GLN A 151 2.10 -10.57 -2.02
C GLN A 151 1.43 -11.57 -1.07
N ALA A 152 1.89 -11.66 0.18
CA ALA A 152 1.31 -12.56 1.19
C ALA A 152 -0.14 -12.21 1.56
N ASN A 153 -0.59 -10.98 1.28
CA ASN A 153 -1.95 -10.50 1.56
C ASN A 153 -2.83 -10.36 0.30
N ASP A 154 -2.37 -10.86 -0.85
CA ASP A 154 -3.06 -10.75 -2.14
C ASP A 154 -3.28 -9.29 -2.59
N VAL A 155 -2.33 -8.41 -2.24
CA VAL A 155 -2.34 -6.98 -2.60
C VAL A 155 -1.32 -6.73 -3.71
N GLU A 156 -1.76 -6.11 -4.80
CA GLU A 156 -0.90 -5.73 -5.92
C GLU A 156 -0.11 -4.45 -5.58
N LEU A 157 1.22 -4.48 -5.69
CA LEU A 157 2.06 -3.29 -5.53
C LEU A 157 2.49 -2.77 -6.91
N VAL A 158 2.05 -1.57 -7.27
CA VAL A 158 2.31 -0.94 -8.56
C VAL A 158 3.23 0.27 -8.37
N VAL A 159 4.31 0.31 -9.16
CA VAL A 159 5.24 1.45 -9.22
C VAL A 159 5.10 2.11 -10.60
N ILE A 160 4.76 3.39 -10.64
CA ILE A 160 4.48 4.10 -11.91
C ILE A 160 5.76 4.44 -12.69
N ASN A 161 6.88 4.72 -12.00
CA ASN A 161 8.17 5.10 -12.59
C ASN A 161 8.07 6.20 -13.66
N GLN A 162 7.30 7.27 -13.42
CA GLN A 162 7.32 8.43 -14.31
C GLN A 162 8.62 9.20 -14.10
N THR A 163 9.45 9.37 -15.14
CA THR A 163 10.71 10.12 -15.10
C THR A 163 10.45 11.61 -15.02
N ASP A 164 10.15 12.15 -13.83
CA ASP A 164 10.08 13.58 -13.63
C ASP A 164 11.28 14.07 -12.80
N ASN A 165 11.96 15.09 -13.34
CA ASN A 165 13.15 15.80 -12.87
C ASN A 165 13.04 16.33 -11.43
N VAL A 166 12.98 15.47 -10.43
CA VAL A 166 13.18 15.83 -9.03
C VAL A 166 14.56 15.31 -8.68
N ASP A 167 15.50 16.20 -8.35
CA ASP A 167 16.85 15.83 -7.91
C ASP A 167 16.76 14.89 -6.69
N PRO A 168 16.91 13.56 -6.87
CA PRO A 168 16.77 12.60 -5.79
C PRO A 168 18.00 12.63 -4.88
N ASN A 169 19.07 13.31 -5.31
CA ASN A 169 20.36 13.30 -4.65
C ASN A 169 20.29 14.01 -3.30
N SER A 170 19.63 15.17 -3.22
CA SER A 170 19.46 15.90 -1.95
C SER A 170 18.81 15.04 -0.86
N GLU A 171 17.71 14.35 -1.19
CA GLU A 171 17.01 13.49 -0.24
C GLU A 171 17.82 12.25 0.14
N LEU A 172 18.57 11.69 -0.81
CA LEU A 172 19.46 10.57 -0.56
C LEU A 172 20.60 10.97 0.38
N VAL A 173 21.20 12.15 0.19
CA VAL A 173 22.25 12.70 1.05
C VAL A 173 21.74 12.88 2.48
N GLU A 174 20.54 13.45 2.67
CA GLU A 174 19.93 13.60 3.99
C GLU A 174 19.72 12.24 4.69
N ASP A 175 19.28 11.23 3.94
CA ASP A 175 19.09 9.88 4.46
C ASP A 175 20.43 9.21 4.84
N VAL A 176 21.48 9.36 4.03
CA VAL A 176 22.83 8.85 4.34
C VAL A 176 23.41 9.55 5.57
N LEU A 177 23.30 10.88 5.66
CA LEU A 177 23.74 11.64 6.83
C LEU A 177 22.99 11.21 8.10
N SER A 178 21.70 10.90 7.98
CA SER A 178 20.89 10.40 9.08
C SER A 178 21.40 9.03 9.57
N ILE A 179 21.77 8.14 8.65
CA ILE A 179 22.37 6.83 8.97
C ILE A 179 23.70 7.02 9.68
N ILE A 180 24.62 7.79 9.10
CA ILE A 180 25.93 8.06 9.70
C ILE A 180 25.76 8.61 11.12
N THR A 181 24.87 9.59 11.30
CA THR A 181 24.60 10.19 12.61
C THR A 181 24.16 9.16 13.65
N VAL A 182 23.27 8.23 13.29
CA VAL A 182 22.80 7.17 14.20
C VAL A 182 23.94 6.20 14.54
N PHE A 183 24.74 5.79 13.57
CA PHE A 183 25.85 4.87 13.78
C PHE A 183 27.00 5.52 14.57
N SER A 184 27.40 6.75 14.24
CA SER A 184 28.43 7.50 14.96
C SER A 184 28.02 7.76 16.42
N ALA A 185 26.75 8.06 16.67
CA ALA A 185 26.24 8.22 18.03
C ALA A 185 26.27 6.92 18.85
N LYS A 186 26.07 5.76 18.20
CA LYS A 186 26.19 4.44 18.84
C LYS A 186 27.64 4.03 19.08
N LEU A 187 28.54 4.30 18.13
CA LEU A 187 29.95 3.93 18.20
C LEU A 187 30.75 4.79 19.18
N TYR A 188 30.54 6.11 19.15
CA TYR A 188 31.37 7.07 19.89
C TYR A 188 30.63 7.71 21.06
N GLY A 189 29.31 7.52 21.16
CA GLY A 189 28.45 8.19 22.14
C GLY A 189 27.95 9.55 21.63
N LYS A 190 26.68 9.87 21.93
CA LYS A 190 25.97 11.06 21.42
C LYS A 190 26.70 12.39 21.64
N ARG A 191 27.42 12.55 22.76
CA ARG A 191 28.10 13.79 23.17
C ARG A 191 29.62 13.78 22.92
N SER A 192 30.15 12.75 22.27
CA SER A 192 31.60 12.67 22.02
C SER A 192 32.05 13.66 20.95
N HIS A 193 33.22 14.26 21.15
CA HIS A 193 33.88 15.10 20.14
C HIS A 193 34.12 14.35 18.83
N GLN A 194 34.37 13.03 18.90
CA GLN A 194 34.57 12.20 17.72
C GLN A 194 33.27 12.05 16.90
N ASN A 195 32.12 11.95 17.57
CA ASN A 195 30.81 11.95 16.90
C ASN A 195 30.57 13.27 16.15
N ALA A 196 30.82 14.40 16.81
CA ALA A 196 30.68 15.72 16.19
C ALA A 196 31.58 15.89 14.96
N ARG A 197 32.83 15.41 15.05
CA ARG A 197 33.79 15.47 13.95
C ARG A 197 33.35 14.64 12.74
N VAL A 198 32.97 13.38 12.94
CA VAL A 198 32.52 12.50 11.84
C VAL A 198 31.30 13.07 11.13
N ILE A 199 30.33 13.61 11.89
CA ILE A 199 29.14 14.24 11.30
C ILE A 199 29.51 15.49 10.51
N GLN A 200 30.41 16.34 11.01
CA GLN A 200 30.86 17.54 10.30
C GLN A 200 31.64 17.22 9.02
N GLU A 201 32.57 16.27 9.08
CA GLU A 201 33.34 15.83 7.90
C GLU A 201 32.42 15.22 6.84
N SER A 202 31.47 14.38 7.25
CA SER A 202 30.46 13.80 6.35
C SER A 202 29.62 14.89 5.70
N LYS A 203 29.13 15.87 6.47
CA LYS A 203 28.36 16.99 5.93
C LYS A 203 29.15 17.79 4.89
N LYS A 204 30.43 18.08 5.16
CA LYS A 204 31.30 18.80 4.21
C LYS A 204 31.45 18.02 2.91
N LEU A 205 31.74 16.72 3.00
CA LEU A 205 31.91 15.84 1.86
C LEU A 205 30.68 15.84 0.95
N PHE A 206 29.50 15.67 1.53
CA PHE A 206 28.26 15.63 0.75
C PHE A 206 27.80 17.02 0.27
N SER A 207 28.12 18.12 0.98
CA SER A 207 27.83 19.48 0.51
C SER A 207 28.72 19.96 -0.64
N GLN A 208 29.96 19.47 -0.72
CA GLN A 208 30.89 19.80 -1.82
C GLN A 208 30.48 19.10 -3.12
N ALA A 209 29.95 17.88 -3.02
CA ALA A 209 29.45 17.11 -4.16
C ALA A 209 28.24 17.75 -4.86
N ASP A 210 27.43 18.54 -4.14
CA ASP A 210 26.32 19.30 -4.73
C ASP A 210 26.84 20.53 -5.50
N SER A 211 27.85 21.24 -4.98
CA SER A 211 28.42 22.44 -5.62
C SER A 211 29.24 22.18 -6.90
N GLU A 212 29.85 20.99 -7.02
CA GLU A 212 30.60 20.61 -8.23
C GLU A 212 29.70 20.13 -9.37
N LYS A 213 28.47 19.70 -9.08
CA LYS A 213 27.51 19.26 -10.11
C LYS A 213 26.73 20.42 -10.74
N ASP A 214 26.40 21.45 -9.97
CA ASP A 214 25.75 22.66 -10.49
C ASP A 214 26.65 23.41 -11.49
N SER A 215 27.98 23.37 -11.31
CA SER A 215 28.92 24.01 -12.24
C SER A 215 29.17 23.21 -13.53
N ALA A 216 28.85 21.92 -13.55
CA ALA A 216 29.03 21.05 -14.71
C ALA A 216 27.79 20.97 -15.63
N GLN A 217 26.62 21.44 -15.18
CA GLN A 217 25.39 21.48 -15.99
C GLN A 217 25.22 22.80 -16.77
N ASP A 218 25.99 23.83 -16.45
CA ASP A 218 25.99 25.15 -17.12
C ASP A 218 27.15 25.33 -18.14
N SER A 219 27.89 24.26 -18.47
CA SER A 219 29.03 24.28 -19.43
C SER A 219 28.78 23.49 -20.71
#